data_AF-A0A7U4K0D4-F1
#
_entry.id   AF-A0A7U4K0D4-F1
#
_cell.length_a   1.000
_cell.length_b   1.000
_cell.length_c   1.000
_cell.angle_alpha   90.00
_cell.angle_beta   90.00
_cell.angle_gamma   90.00
#
_symmetry.space_group_name_H-M   'P 1'
#
loop_
_entity.id
_entity.type
_entity.pdbx_description
1 polymer ?
#
loop_
_entity_poly.entity_id
_entity_poly.type
_entity_poly.pdbx_seq_one_letter_code
_entity_poly.pdbx_strand_id
1 'polypeptide(L)'
;MKGLNYFLVVLAMIPISVIAAEKSLENVDLKKEAQQFYAKTQRLISRTDNAINEYNNGNSTFLVAINKDMSTLVSKSEELFGPASDLASPFHGCLKMGTFAQFYWQEKIFQRSSANVATLDNAKKMYEEARKECKDDIIHPTSNKKDDLAIIDIDAPH
;
A
#
# COMPACT_ATOMS: atom_id res chain seq x y z
N MET A 1 47.43 -30.42 -42.82
CA MET A 1 47.12 -29.79 -41.52
C MET A 1 46.13 -28.65 -41.77
N LYS A 2 44.87 -28.91 -41.45
CA LYS A 2 43.69 -28.01 -41.48
C LYS A 2 42.84 -28.48 -40.29
N GLY A 3 42.17 -27.71 -39.48
CA GLY A 3 42.06 -26.28 -39.28
C GLY A 3 41.33 -26.18 -37.92
N LEU A 4 41.76 -25.25 -37.08
CA LEU A 4 41.04 -24.87 -35.88
C LEU A 4 39.70 -24.26 -36.30
N ASN A 5 38.57 -24.61 -35.69
CA ASN A 5 37.58 -23.62 -35.22
C ASN A 5 36.29 -24.22 -34.59
N TYR A 6 36.10 -23.79 -33.34
CA TYR A 6 34.88 -23.28 -32.71
C TYR A 6 33.65 -24.18 -32.51
N PHE A 7 33.60 -24.71 -31.29
CA PHE A 7 32.47 -24.61 -30.35
C PHE A 7 31.41 -23.55 -30.74
N LEU A 8 30.21 -24.01 -31.09
CA LEU A 8 29.00 -23.19 -31.13
C LEU A 8 28.27 -23.37 -29.79
N VAL A 9 28.58 -22.50 -28.84
CA VAL A 9 27.71 -22.25 -27.68
C VAL A 9 26.59 -21.34 -28.16
N VAL A 10 25.41 -21.92 -28.39
CA VAL A 10 24.18 -21.14 -28.62
C VAL A 10 23.81 -20.51 -27.28
N LEU A 11 24.23 -19.26 -27.08
CA LEU A 11 23.75 -18.40 -25.99
C LEU A 11 22.23 -18.21 -26.19
N ALA A 12 21.45 -18.68 -25.22
CA ALA A 12 20.06 -18.28 -25.07
C ALA A 12 20.00 -16.78 -24.72
N MET A 13 19.87 -15.92 -25.73
CA MET A 13 19.42 -14.54 -25.52
C MET A 13 17.94 -14.57 -25.16
N ILE A 14 17.65 -14.66 -23.86
CA ILE A 14 16.34 -14.31 -23.34
C ILE A 14 16.23 -12.78 -23.47
N PRO A 15 15.28 -12.25 -24.26
CA PRO A 15 15.22 -10.82 -24.51
C PRO A 15 14.80 -10.10 -23.22
N ILE A 16 15.64 -9.13 -22.82
CA ILE A 16 15.49 -8.22 -21.67
C ILE A 16 14.11 -7.53 -21.65
N SER A 17 13.43 -7.47 -22.80
CA SER A 17 12.09 -6.89 -22.95
C SER A 17 10.95 -7.65 -22.24
N VAL A 18 11.11 -8.94 -21.91
CA VAL A 18 10.05 -9.69 -21.20
C VAL A 18 9.96 -9.26 -19.74
N ILE A 19 11.10 -8.99 -19.11
CA ILE A 19 11.19 -8.62 -17.69
C ILE A 19 10.57 -7.23 -17.44
N ALA A 20 10.79 -6.29 -18.36
CA ALA A 20 10.21 -4.95 -18.27
C ALA A 20 8.67 -4.95 -18.44
N ALA A 21 8.15 -5.82 -19.32
CA ALA A 21 6.71 -5.96 -19.53
C ALA A 21 6.01 -6.55 -18.30
N GLU A 22 6.60 -7.57 -17.67
CA GLU A 22 6.06 -8.22 -16.48
C GLU A 22 6.03 -7.27 -15.27
N LYS A 23 7.13 -6.54 -15.01
CA LYS A 23 7.18 -5.50 -13.95
C LYS A 23 6.20 -4.35 -14.23
N SER A 24 5.96 -4.01 -15.49
CA SER A 24 4.97 -2.97 -15.84
C SER A 24 3.52 -3.43 -15.63
N LEU A 25 3.23 -4.72 -15.89
CA LEU A 25 1.91 -5.31 -15.71
C LEU A 25 1.58 -5.49 -14.21
N GLU A 26 2.52 -5.98 -13.43
CA GLU A 26 2.40 -6.13 -11.96
C GLU A 26 2.12 -4.78 -11.29
N ASN A 27 2.79 -3.71 -11.72
CA ASN A 27 2.54 -2.36 -11.19
C ASN A 27 1.15 -1.80 -11.57
N VAL A 28 0.61 -2.16 -12.74
CA VAL A 28 -0.74 -1.75 -13.17
C VAL A 28 -1.81 -2.45 -12.32
N ASP A 29 -1.65 -3.75 -12.07
CA ASP A 29 -2.58 -4.51 -11.23
C ASP A 29 -2.54 -4.01 -9.77
N LEU A 30 -1.33 -3.75 -9.24
CA LEU A 30 -1.17 -3.25 -7.88
C LEU A 30 -1.75 -1.83 -7.70
N LYS A 31 -1.63 -0.97 -8.72
CA LYS A 31 -2.28 0.35 -8.73
C LYS A 31 -3.80 0.26 -8.67
N LYS A 32 -4.41 -0.70 -9.39
CA LYS A 32 -5.85 -0.93 -9.36
C LYS A 32 -6.30 -1.44 -7.99
N GLU A 33 -5.55 -2.35 -7.39
CA GLU A 33 -5.78 -2.82 -6.02
C GLU A 33 -5.67 -1.67 -5.00
N ALA A 34 -4.67 -0.80 -5.14
CA ALA A 34 -4.52 0.41 -4.32
C ALA A 34 -5.72 1.37 -4.44
N GLN A 35 -6.25 1.59 -5.64
CA GLN A 35 -7.45 2.40 -5.85
C GLN A 35 -8.69 1.79 -5.16
N GLN A 36 -8.88 0.48 -5.28
CA GLN A 36 -10.00 -0.21 -4.64
C GLN A 36 -9.88 -0.18 -3.12
N PHE A 37 -8.67 -0.42 -2.60
CA PHE A 37 -8.35 -0.29 -1.20
C PHE A 37 -8.68 1.11 -0.68
N TYR A 38 -8.17 2.16 -1.35
CA TYR A 38 -8.40 3.56 -1.01
C TYR A 38 -9.89 3.91 -0.92
N ALA A 39 -10.68 3.47 -1.91
CA ALA A 39 -12.13 3.69 -1.93
C ALA A 39 -12.85 2.94 -0.80
N LYS A 40 -12.47 1.67 -0.56
CA LYS A 40 -13.06 0.84 0.49
C LYS A 40 -12.78 1.42 1.88
N THR A 41 -11.54 1.85 2.15
CA THR A 41 -11.14 2.44 3.43
C THR A 41 -11.92 3.72 3.73
N GLN A 42 -12.06 4.61 2.75
CA GLN A 42 -12.87 5.83 2.94
C GLN A 42 -14.34 5.54 3.21
N ARG A 43 -14.92 4.60 2.45
CA ARG A 43 -16.32 4.18 2.64
C ARG A 43 -16.53 3.58 4.03
N LEU A 44 -15.55 2.85 4.54
CA LEU A 44 -15.62 2.26 5.87
C LEU A 44 -15.57 3.34 6.94
N ILE A 45 -14.61 4.26 6.84
CA ILE A 45 -14.46 5.39 7.77
C ILE A 45 -15.72 6.28 7.78
N SER A 46 -16.31 6.58 6.63
CA SER A 46 -17.53 7.41 6.56
C SER A 46 -18.75 6.77 7.20
N ARG A 47 -18.74 5.45 7.45
CA ARG A 47 -19.84 4.72 8.08
C ARG A 47 -19.66 4.55 9.59
N THR A 48 -18.50 4.89 10.13
CA THR A 48 -18.16 4.69 11.55
C THR A 48 -19.08 5.47 12.50
N ASP A 49 -19.42 6.72 12.19
CA ASP A 49 -20.31 7.53 13.03
C ASP A 49 -21.72 6.94 13.10
N ASN A 50 -22.23 6.46 11.96
CA ASN A 50 -23.51 5.76 11.93
C ASN A 50 -23.48 4.48 12.77
N ALA A 51 -22.39 3.71 12.70
CA ALA A 51 -22.25 2.49 13.49
C ALA A 51 -22.22 2.76 15.00
N ILE A 52 -21.59 3.86 15.43
CA ILE A 52 -21.58 4.31 16.84
C ILE A 52 -22.97 4.74 17.28
N ASN A 53 -23.68 5.52 16.45
CA ASN A 53 -25.04 5.95 16.77
C ASN A 53 -26.01 4.76 16.91
N GLU A 54 -25.97 3.81 15.99
CA GLU A 54 -26.76 2.57 16.07
C GLU A 54 -26.45 1.78 17.35
N TYR A 55 -25.16 1.65 17.70
CA TYR A 55 -24.74 0.98 18.92
C TYR A 55 -25.29 1.66 20.19
N ASN A 56 -25.22 2.99 20.26
CA ASN A 56 -25.78 3.78 21.36
C ASN A 56 -27.30 3.64 21.46
N ASN A 57 -27.99 3.32 20.35
CA ASN A 57 -29.41 3.02 20.31
C ASN A 57 -29.75 1.54 20.56
N GLY A 58 -28.77 0.72 20.99
CA GLY A 58 -28.94 -0.69 21.33
C GLY A 58 -28.76 -1.67 20.15
N ASN A 59 -28.37 -1.19 18.96
CA ASN A 59 -28.13 -2.01 17.79
C ASN A 59 -26.63 -2.17 17.50
N SER A 60 -26.06 -3.32 17.88
CA SER A 60 -24.63 -3.61 17.70
C SER A 60 -24.23 -4.16 16.33
N THR A 61 -25.20 -4.49 15.46
CA THR A 61 -24.93 -5.16 14.18
C THR A 61 -23.95 -4.38 13.30
N PHE A 62 -24.14 -3.07 13.19
CA PHE A 62 -23.26 -2.23 12.39
C PHE A 62 -21.85 -2.12 12.98
N LEU A 63 -21.73 -2.00 14.31
CA LEU A 63 -20.44 -1.92 14.97
C LEU A 63 -19.62 -3.20 14.77
N VAL A 64 -20.25 -4.37 14.91
CA VAL A 64 -19.60 -5.68 14.65
C VAL A 64 -19.15 -5.79 13.20
N ALA A 65 -19.97 -5.36 12.25
CA ALA A 65 -19.61 -5.35 10.83
C ALA A 65 -18.40 -4.44 10.55
N ILE A 66 -18.39 -3.21 11.09
CA ILE A 66 -17.25 -2.29 10.94
C ILE A 66 -15.98 -2.87 11.55
N ASN A 67 -16.05 -3.49 12.74
CA ASN A 67 -14.89 -4.15 13.35
C ASN A 67 -14.30 -5.23 12.45
N LYS A 68 -15.15 -6.11 11.90
CA LYS A 68 -14.71 -7.16 10.97
C LYS A 68 -14.10 -6.57 9.71
N ASP A 69 -14.74 -5.56 9.13
CA ASP A 69 -14.27 -4.90 7.92
C ASP A 69 -12.92 -4.18 8.15
N MET A 70 -12.71 -3.56 9.32
CA MET A 70 -11.44 -2.91 9.69
C MET A 70 -10.30 -3.92 9.85
N SER A 71 -10.53 -5.05 10.54
CA SER A 71 -9.52 -6.11 10.63
C SER A 71 -9.15 -6.67 9.26
N THR A 72 -10.16 -6.91 8.41
CA THR A 72 -9.94 -7.36 7.03
C THR A 72 -9.12 -6.34 6.22
N LEU A 73 -9.35 -5.06 6.46
CA LEU A 73 -8.68 -3.96 5.77
C LEU A 73 -7.18 -3.94 6.08
N VAL A 74 -6.80 -4.11 7.34
CA VAL A 74 -5.39 -4.16 7.76
C VAL A 74 -4.69 -5.37 7.15
N SER A 75 -5.28 -6.56 7.24
CA SER A 75 -4.71 -7.75 6.61
C SER A 75 -4.56 -7.58 5.11
N LYS A 76 -5.53 -6.94 4.45
CA LYS A 76 -5.48 -6.71 3.00
C LYS A 76 -4.41 -5.69 2.62
N SER A 77 -4.16 -4.66 3.44
CA SER A 77 -3.05 -3.72 3.18
C SER A 77 -1.69 -4.40 3.27
N GLU A 78 -1.49 -5.29 4.25
CA GLU A 78 -0.23 -6.03 4.39
C GLU A 78 -0.03 -7.05 3.27
N GLU A 79 -1.10 -7.73 2.86
CA GLU A 79 -1.08 -8.67 1.74
C GLU A 79 -0.73 -7.99 0.41
N LEU A 80 -1.32 -6.82 0.14
CA LEU A 80 -1.13 -6.12 -1.12
C LEU A 80 0.17 -5.32 -1.18
N PHE A 81 0.50 -4.59 -0.11
CA PHE A 81 1.56 -3.59 -0.15
C PHE A 81 2.82 -4.02 0.62
N GLY A 82 2.85 -5.24 1.14
CA GLY A 82 3.93 -5.75 1.96
C GLY A 82 3.72 -5.45 3.46
N PRO A 83 4.55 -6.06 4.32
CA PRO A 83 4.42 -5.87 5.77
C PRO A 83 4.70 -4.41 6.15
N ALA A 84 4.11 -3.92 7.25
CA ALA A 84 4.36 -2.57 7.76
C ALA A 84 5.85 -2.23 8.01
N SER A 85 6.70 -3.25 8.17
CA SER A 85 8.15 -3.12 8.29
C SER A 85 8.85 -2.81 6.97
N ASP A 86 8.19 -3.04 5.83
CA ASP A 86 8.76 -2.84 4.51
C ASP A 86 8.44 -1.43 3.98
N LEU A 87 9.32 -0.49 4.37
CA LEU A 87 9.28 0.89 3.88
C LEU A 87 9.61 1.01 2.38
N ALA A 88 9.93 -0.12 1.73
CA ALA A 88 10.23 -0.20 0.30
C ALA A 88 8.96 -0.46 -0.55
N SER A 89 7.75 -0.35 -0.01
CA SER A 89 6.57 -0.43 -0.87
C SER A 89 6.39 0.85 -1.69
N PRO A 90 6.17 0.78 -3.03
CA PRO A 90 5.78 1.95 -3.82
C PRO A 90 4.41 2.51 -3.44
N PHE A 91 3.65 1.80 -2.59
CA PHE A 91 2.34 2.17 -2.05
C PHE A 91 2.34 2.28 -0.52
N HIS A 92 3.46 2.70 0.08
CA HIS A 92 3.62 2.83 1.53
C HIS A 92 2.56 3.70 2.21
N GLY A 93 2.10 4.77 1.56
CA GLY A 93 0.99 5.59 2.03
C GLY A 93 -0.30 4.80 2.15
N CYS A 94 -0.57 3.86 1.23
CA CYS A 94 -1.73 2.97 1.30
C CYS A 94 -1.62 1.94 2.43
N LEU A 95 -0.41 1.44 2.69
CA LEU A 95 -0.13 0.62 3.87
C LEU A 95 -0.42 1.37 5.17
N LYS A 96 0.14 2.58 5.34
CA LYS A 96 -0.15 3.46 6.49
C LYS A 96 -1.64 3.76 6.65
N MET A 97 -2.33 4.00 5.54
CA MET A 97 -3.75 4.37 5.55
C MET A 97 -4.60 3.27 6.19
N GLY A 98 -4.28 2.00 5.97
CA GLY A 98 -4.97 0.88 6.62
C GLY A 98 -4.79 0.87 8.14
N THR A 99 -3.54 0.96 8.58
CA THR A 99 -3.19 0.99 10.01
C THR A 99 -3.84 2.17 10.73
N PHE A 100 -3.74 3.38 10.16
CA PHE A 100 -4.30 4.57 10.82
C PHE A 100 -5.82 4.66 10.71
N ALA A 101 -6.45 4.04 9.71
CA ALA A 101 -7.90 3.87 9.68
C ALA A 101 -8.39 3.01 10.86
N GLN A 102 -7.69 1.90 11.15
CA GLN A 102 -8.01 1.04 12.29
C GLN A 102 -7.78 1.77 13.62
N PHE A 103 -6.64 2.44 13.77
CA PHE A 103 -6.34 3.23 14.97
C PHE A 103 -7.39 4.31 15.21
N TYR A 104 -7.74 5.08 14.18
CA TYR A 104 -8.79 6.10 14.29
C TYR A 104 -10.15 5.50 14.68
N TRP A 105 -10.50 4.35 14.11
CA TRP A 105 -11.72 3.64 14.50
C TRP A 105 -11.72 3.21 15.96
N GLN A 106 -10.62 2.63 16.45
CA GLN A 106 -10.50 2.23 17.86
C GLN A 106 -10.64 3.43 18.80
N GLU A 107 -9.97 4.54 18.50
CA GLU A 107 -10.11 5.76 19.30
C GLU A 107 -11.54 6.31 19.28
N LYS A 108 -12.25 6.20 18.13
CA LYS A 108 -13.66 6.61 18.05
C LYS A 108 -14.58 5.83 19.00
N ILE A 109 -14.42 4.51 19.10
CA ILE A 109 -15.29 3.66 19.94
C ILE A 109 -14.95 3.74 21.44
N PHE A 110 -13.72 4.11 21.82
CA PHE A 110 -13.28 4.14 23.21
C PHE A 110 -13.31 5.53 23.87
N GLN A 111 -13.90 6.55 23.22
CA GLN A 111 -13.99 7.90 23.80
C GLN A 111 -14.70 7.92 25.17
N ARG A 112 -13.92 8.14 26.24
CA ARG A 112 -14.43 8.24 27.62
C ARG A 112 -13.92 9.46 28.43
N SER A 113 -13.06 10.31 27.87
CA SER A 113 -12.46 11.45 28.60
C SER A 113 -11.80 12.48 27.66
N SER A 114 -11.40 13.65 28.18
CA SER A 114 -10.72 14.71 27.40
C SER A 114 -9.35 14.31 26.85
N ALA A 115 -8.59 13.45 27.55
CA ALA A 115 -7.34 12.89 27.03
C ALA A 115 -7.61 12.03 25.77
N ASN A 116 -8.73 11.32 25.74
CA ASN A 116 -9.15 10.54 24.57
C ASN A 116 -9.58 11.42 23.39
N VAL A 117 -10.02 12.66 23.63
CA VAL A 117 -10.34 13.61 22.55
C VAL A 117 -9.07 14.06 21.81
N ALA A 118 -7.99 14.37 22.54
CA ALA A 118 -6.72 14.72 21.91
C ALA A 118 -6.11 13.53 21.13
N THR A 119 -6.21 12.31 21.68
CA THR A 119 -5.79 11.09 20.99
C THR A 119 -6.61 10.85 19.73
N LEU A 120 -7.93 11.05 19.79
CA LEU A 120 -8.82 10.94 18.65
C LEU A 120 -8.45 11.94 17.53
N ASP A 121 -8.23 13.20 17.89
CA ASP A 121 -7.87 14.23 16.91
C ASP A 121 -6.53 13.90 16.24
N ASN A 122 -5.57 13.40 17.01
CA ASN A 122 -4.31 12.91 16.48
C ASN A 122 -4.51 11.69 15.55
N ALA A 123 -5.30 10.71 15.96
CA ALA A 123 -5.61 9.53 15.15
C ALA A 123 -6.28 9.91 13.82
N LYS A 124 -7.22 10.87 13.87
CA LYS A 124 -7.84 11.45 12.67
C LYS A 124 -6.80 12.11 11.77
N LYS A 125 -5.91 12.92 12.33
CA LYS A 125 -4.84 13.60 11.58
C LYS A 125 -3.93 12.59 10.88
N MET A 126 -3.47 11.55 11.59
CA MET A 126 -2.63 10.49 11.03
C MET A 126 -3.33 9.76 9.88
N TYR A 127 -4.62 9.43 10.03
CA TYR A 127 -5.42 8.85 8.96
C TYR A 127 -5.51 9.77 7.73
N GLU A 128 -5.81 11.06 7.94
CA GLU A 128 -5.95 12.04 6.86
C GLU A 128 -4.64 12.29 6.11
N GLU A 129 -3.51 12.29 6.82
CA GLU A 129 -2.17 12.37 6.23
C GLU A 129 -1.87 11.13 5.39
N ALA A 130 -2.04 9.93 5.93
CA ALA A 130 -1.84 8.69 5.17
C ALA A 130 -2.82 8.55 4.00
N ARG A 131 -4.05 9.08 4.11
CA ARG A 131 -4.98 9.15 2.98
C ARG A 131 -4.42 10.02 1.85
N LYS A 132 -3.78 11.14 2.17
CA LYS A 132 -3.16 12.00 1.14
C LYS A 132 -1.96 11.30 0.51
N GLU A 133 -1.12 10.65 1.31
CA GLU A 133 0.02 9.88 0.83
C GLU A 133 -0.43 8.72 -0.08
N CYS A 134 -1.37 7.88 0.34
CA CYS A 134 -1.90 6.80 -0.49
C CYS A 134 -2.48 7.31 -1.82
N LYS A 135 -3.17 8.46 -1.79
CA LYS A 135 -3.67 9.07 -3.02
C LYS A 135 -2.53 9.48 -3.94
N ASP A 136 -1.44 10.02 -3.40
CA ASP A 136 -0.26 10.37 -4.19
C ASP A 136 0.42 9.12 -4.74
N ASP A 137 0.64 8.08 -3.94
CA ASP A 137 1.20 6.79 -4.39
C ASP A 137 0.39 6.16 -5.53
N ILE A 138 -0.94 6.27 -5.51
CA ILE A 138 -1.80 5.79 -6.59
C ILE A 138 -1.54 6.53 -7.91
N ILE A 139 -1.28 7.84 -7.83
CA ILE A 139 -1.05 8.68 -9.01
C ILE A 139 0.41 8.52 -9.47
N HIS A 140 1.33 8.60 -8.53
CA HIS A 140 2.79 8.60 -8.66
C HIS A 140 3.41 7.52 -7.77
N PRO A 141 3.27 6.23 -8.11
CA PRO A 141 3.86 5.16 -7.29
C PRO A 141 5.37 5.36 -7.25
N THR A 142 5.90 5.62 -6.06
CA THR A 142 7.34 5.84 -5.89
C THR A 142 8.08 4.53 -6.15
N SER A 143 8.65 4.36 -7.35
CA SER A 143 9.65 3.32 -7.56
C SER A 143 10.79 3.59 -6.58
N ASN A 144 11.08 2.68 -5.66
CA ASN A 144 12.27 2.89 -4.83
C ASN A 144 13.48 3.14 -5.70
N LYS A 145 14.26 4.11 -5.25
CA LYS A 145 15.59 4.51 -5.67
C LYS A 145 16.62 3.37 -5.53
N LYS A 146 16.36 2.19 -6.10
CA LYS A 146 17.35 1.12 -6.29
C LYS A 146 17.78 0.97 -7.75
N ASP A 147 16.97 1.45 -8.70
CA ASP A 147 17.29 1.32 -10.13
C ASP A 147 18.21 2.46 -10.66
N ASP A 148 18.39 3.56 -9.92
CA ASP A 148 19.27 4.68 -10.32
C ASP A 148 20.77 4.47 -9.98
N LEU A 149 21.14 3.34 -9.35
CA LEU A 149 22.54 3.04 -9.01
C LEU A 149 23.23 2.05 -9.96
N ALA A 150 22.60 1.66 -11.06
CA ALA A 150 23.14 0.64 -11.96
C ALA A 150 23.26 1.08 -13.43
N ILE A 151 23.58 2.34 -13.70
CA ILE A 151 24.19 2.72 -15.00
C ILE A 151 25.24 3.82 -14.74
N ILE A 152 26.38 3.44 -14.14
CA ILE A 152 27.62 4.16 -14.43
C ILE A 152 28.11 3.56 -15.74
N ASP A 153 27.86 4.27 -16.83
CA ASP A 153 28.42 4.02 -18.14
C ASP A 153 29.94 4.21 -18.03
N ILE A 154 30.70 3.13 -17.76
CA ILE A 154 32.15 3.13 -17.91
C ILE A 154 32.45 2.78 -19.36
N ASP A 155 32.09 3.69 -20.25
CA ASP A 155 32.68 3.78 -21.58
C ASP A 155 32.95 5.26 -21.87
N ALA A 156 34.12 5.74 -21.44
CA ALA A 156 34.79 6.81 -22.17
C ALA A 156 36.33 6.69 -22.03
N PRO A 157 37.06 6.89 -23.14
CA PRO A 157 38.45 6.48 -23.33
C PRO A 157 39.43 7.56 -22.87
N HIS A 158 40.66 7.17 -22.52
CA HIS A 158 41.93 7.84 -22.87
C HIS A 158 43.12 6.90 -22.63
#